data_AF-A0AAW0FZY6-F1
#
_entry.id   AF-A0AAW0FZY6-F1
#
_cell.length_a   1.000
_cell.length_b   1.000
_cell.length_c   1.000
_cell.angle_alpha   90.00
_cell.angle_beta   90.00
_cell.angle_gamma   90.00
#
_symmetry.space_group_name_H-M   'P 1'
#
loop_
_entity.id
_entity.type
_entity.pdbx_description
1 polymer ?
#
loop_
_entity_poly.entity_id
_entity_poly.type
_entity_poly.pdbx_seq_one_letter_code
_entity_poly.pdbx_strand_id
1 'polypeptide(L)'
;MASEMACDAPPNSLAAAAVWLPMNVAPWYEATKCVCSAILGALFWDIIMSSGEDIKMFKKGPFNTANAVYVLSRVVTLTNATAALIFYTASHISCSKAFQIVAWLGAFAAPINALLFLIRVTGVYHDSRPAIMVFTILWLSTLTSLAAPWGFHGIKIGPTSFCIPTGFGKFDGVPFILITIFDTVVFIAITIRVLSISMVNTWRSRLRAFTSGQGMGKLTGALLQTGQLYYLVTVGVNFASVIILLGGIGEPAFQTMVTMVNIALQNAMACRVFRLLKLGVIHDTPTSFGDTTPVAFAHDLMQLQSYTAEASIARKESARVHIPEP
;
A
#
# COMPACT_ATOMS: atom_id res chain seq x y z
N MET A 1 5.29 46.73 5.95
CA MET A 1 4.31 46.73 4.84
C MET A 1 3.61 45.37 4.66
N ALA A 2 4.29 44.21 4.70
CA ALA A 2 3.59 42.90 4.74
C ALA A 2 2.89 42.57 6.09
N SER A 3 3.25 43.28 7.16
CA SER A 3 2.69 43.14 8.50
C SER A 3 1.34 43.85 8.70
N GLU A 4 1.00 44.83 7.87
CA GLU A 4 -0.23 45.63 8.03
C GLU A 4 -1.41 45.12 7.20
N MET A 5 -1.17 44.40 6.09
CA MET A 5 -2.25 43.79 5.30
C MET A 5 -2.82 42.50 5.94
N ALA A 6 -2.23 42.00 7.02
CA ALA A 6 -2.67 40.79 7.70
C ALA A 6 -3.81 41.00 8.73
N CYS A 7 -4.14 42.26 9.07
CA CYS A 7 -5.08 42.56 10.14
C CYS A 7 -6.57 42.37 9.77
N ASP A 8 -6.92 42.24 8.49
CA ASP A 8 -8.33 42.15 8.05
C ASP A 8 -8.78 40.74 7.61
N ALA A 9 -7.88 39.75 7.60
CA ALA A 9 -8.28 38.38 7.33
C ALA A 9 -8.89 37.76 8.60
N PRO A 10 -10.06 37.10 8.53
CA PRO A 10 -10.60 36.42 9.69
C PRO A 10 -9.56 35.41 10.20
N PRO A 11 -9.34 35.32 11.53
CA PRO A 11 -8.25 34.54 12.13
C PRO A 11 -8.31 33.03 11.82
N ASN A 12 -9.45 32.56 11.29
CA ASN A 12 -9.69 31.18 10.87
C ASN A 12 -9.70 30.99 9.35
N SER A 13 -9.16 31.93 8.56
CA SER A 13 -8.91 31.71 7.14
C SER A 13 -7.61 30.92 6.93
N LEU A 14 -7.58 30.06 5.91
CA LEU A 14 -6.39 29.28 5.57
C LEU A 14 -5.19 30.18 5.24
N ALA A 15 -5.44 31.35 4.64
CA ALA A 15 -4.43 32.36 4.35
C ALA A 15 -3.84 32.98 5.64
N ALA A 16 -4.67 33.23 6.66
CA ALA A 16 -4.18 33.73 7.95
C ALA A 16 -3.30 32.71 8.68
N ALA A 17 -3.60 31.41 8.57
CA ALA A 17 -2.79 30.36 9.17
C ALA A 17 -1.36 30.32 8.62
N ALA A 18 -1.19 30.53 7.31
CA ALA A 18 0.10 30.54 6.65
C ALA A 18 1.02 31.70 7.13
N VAL A 19 0.45 32.82 7.59
CA VAL A 19 1.21 33.96 8.12
C VAL A 19 1.89 33.64 9.45
N TRP A 20 1.32 32.72 10.24
CA TRP A 20 1.88 32.31 11.53
C TRP A 20 2.93 31.19 11.43
N LEU A 21 3.17 30.65 10.23
CA LEU A 21 4.23 29.67 10.01
C LEU A 21 5.55 30.37 9.69
N PRO A 22 6.68 29.82 10.14
CA PRO A 22 7.99 30.24 9.64
C PRO A 22 8.07 30.10 8.12
N MET A 23 8.81 31.00 7.46
CA MET A 23 8.91 31.08 6.00
C MET A 23 9.42 29.77 5.36
N ASN A 24 10.20 28.97 6.09
CA ASN A 24 10.69 27.65 5.65
C ASN A 24 9.64 26.52 5.78
N VAL A 25 8.59 26.70 6.59
CA VAL A 25 7.59 25.65 6.90
C VAL A 25 6.30 25.84 6.09
N ALA A 26 5.89 27.09 5.86
CA ALA A 26 4.65 27.40 5.15
C ALA A 26 4.52 26.73 3.77
N PRO A 27 5.57 26.67 2.92
CA PRO A 27 5.48 26.01 1.62
C PRO A 27 5.20 24.50 1.74
N TRP A 28 5.83 23.82 2.70
CA TRP A 28 5.63 22.40 2.94
C TRP A 28 4.23 22.10 3.47
N TYR A 29 3.69 22.98 4.30
CA TYR A 29 2.33 22.87 4.82
C TYR A 29 1.29 22.95 3.71
N GLU A 30 1.38 23.95 2.82
CA GLU A 30 0.48 24.09 1.68
C GLU A 30 0.66 22.95 0.67
N ALA A 31 1.90 22.56 0.37
CA ALA A 31 2.18 21.41 -0.49
C ALA A 31 1.53 20.12 0.06
N THR A 32 1.62 19.90 1.38
CA THR A 32 1.03 18.72 2.02
C THR A 32 -0.49 18.70 1.87
N LYS A 33 -1.17 19.84 2.04
CA LYS A 33 -2.63 19.94 1.80
C LYS A 33 -3.01 19.57 0.37
N CYS A 34 -2.31 20.14 -0.60
CA CYS A 34 -2.54 19.89 -2.02
C CYS A 34 -2.32 18.42 -2.36
N VAL A 35 -1.24 17.82 -1.84
CA VAL A 35 -0.92 16.41 -2.05
C VAL A 35 -1.93 15.49 -1.37
N CYS A 36 -2.32 15.74 -0.12
CA CYS A 36 -3.37 14.96 0.56
C CYS A 36 -4.71 15.02 -0.20
N SER A 37 -5.07 16.21 -0.71
CA SER A 37 -6.28 16.38 -1.54
C SER A 37 -6.19 15.59 -2.84
N ALA A 38 -5.04 15.64 -3.52
CA ALA A 38 -4.80 14.91 -4.75
C ALA A 38 -4.80 13.38 -4.52
N ILE A 39 -4.20 12.90 -3.43
CA ILE A 39 -4.21 11.49 -3.02
C ILE A 39 -5.65 11.02 -2.77
N LEU A 40 -6.44 11.79 -2.02
CA LEU A 40 -7.83 11.44 -1.74
C LEU A 40 -8.63 11.34 -3.05
N GLY A 41 -8.47 12.33 -3.94
CA GLY A 41 -9.09 12.32 -5.26
C GLY A 41 -8.66 11.10 -6.10
N ALA A 42 -7.38 10.77 -6.11
CA ALA A 42 -6.84 9.62 -6.83
C ALA A 42 -7.33 8.28 -6.28
N LEU A 43 -7.40 8.11 -4.95
CA LEU A 43 -7.93 6.90 -4.32
C LEU A 43 -9.42 6.74 -4.60
N PHE A 44 -10.19 7.82 -4.50
CA PHE A 44 -11.60 7.82 -4.83
C PHE A 44 -11.83 7.49 -6.32
N TRP A 45 -11.02 8.07 -7.20
CA TRP A 45 -11.03 7.78 -8.63
C TRP A 45 -10.69 6.32 -8.93
N ASP A 46 -9.68 5.73 -8.27
CA ASP A 46 -9.36 4.30 -8.42
C ASP A 46 -10.53 3.41 -7.97
N ILE A 47 -11.27 3.78 -6.92
CA ILE A 47 -12.48 3.06 -6.47
C ILE A 47 -13.58 3.11 -7.54
N ILE A 48 -13.82 4.28 -8.12
CA ILE A 48 -14.82 4.43 -9.18
C ILE A 48 -14.41 3.60 -10.40
N MET A 49 -13.18 3.74 -10.86
CA MET A 49 -12.68 3.07 -12.06
C MET A 49 -12.62 1.55 -11.89
N SER A 50 -12.31 1.07 -10.69
CA SER A 50 -12.26 -0.36 -10.43
C SER A 50 -13.60 -1.00 -10.09
N SER A 51 -14.66 -0.22 -9.84
CA SER A 51 -15.95 -0.74 -9.38
C SER A 51 -16.52 -1.84 -10.29
N GLY A 52 -16.42 -1.68 -11.61
CA GLY A 52 -16.87 -2.68 -12.57
C GLY A 52 -16.06 -3.98 -12.53
N GLU A 53 -14.76 -3.88 -12.25
CA GLU A 53 -13.86 -5.02 -12.03
C GLU A 53 -14.15 -5.72 -10.70
N ASP A 54 -14.35 -4.94 -9.64
CA ASP A 54 -14.61 -5.41 -8.28
C ASP A 54 -15.95 -6.16 -8.20
N ILE A 55 -17.00 -5.63 -8.85
CA ILE A 55 -18.31 -6.31 -8.94
C ILE A 55 -18.17 -7.65 -9.68
N LYS A 56 -17.41 -7.70 -10.78
CA LYS A 56 -17.15 -8.95 -11.50
C LYS A 56 -16.38 -9.94 -10.63
N MET A 57 -15.42 -9.47 -9.84
CA MET A 57 -14.63 -10.30 -8.93
C MET A 57 -15.49 -10.89 -7.81
N PHE A 58 -16.36 -10.10 -7.18
CA PHE A 58 -17.23 -10.58 -6.09
C PHE A 58 -18.38 -11.46 -6.56
N LYS A 59 -18.84 -11.32 -7.82
CA LYS A 59 -19.89 -12.17 -8.38
C LYS A 59 -19.44 -13.58 -8.76
N LYS A 60 -18.13 -13.82 -8.92
CA LYS A 60 -17.59 -15.06 -9.50
C LYS A 60 -17.24 -16.15 -8.49
N GLY A 61 -17.50 -15.97 -7.19
CA GLY A 61 -17.25 -17.01 -6.20
C GLY A 61 -17.47 -16.57 -4.76
N PRO A 62 -17.27 -17.48 -3.79
CA PRO A 62 -17.46 -17.21 -2.37
C PRO A 62 -16.47 -16.16 -1.86
N PHE A 63 -16.89 -15.39 -0.87
CA PHE A 63 -16.07 -14.34 -0.26
C PHE A 63 -14.95 -14.95 0.58
N ASN A 64 -13.73 -14.99 0.03
CA ASN A 64 -12.54 -15.53 0.69
C ASN A 64 -11.81 -14.44 1.50
N THR A 65 -10.97 -14.83 2.47
CA THR A 65 -10.13 -13.95 3.30
C THR A 65 -9.33 -12.93 2.50
N ALA A 66 -8.79 -13.31 1.33
CA ALA A 66 -8.04 -12.38 0.48
C ALA A 66 -8.91 -11.22 -0.05
N ASN A 67 -10.19 -11.48 -0.34
CA ASN A 67 -11.16 -10.46 -0.73
C ASN A 67 -11.49 -9.53 0.44
N ALA A 68 -11.59 -10.08 1.66
CA ALA A 68 -11.80 -9.29 2.87
C ALA A 68 -10.63 -8.33 3.12
N VAL A 69 -9.39 -8.83 3.04
CA VAL A 69 -8.17 -8.04 3.21
C VAL A 69 -8.08 -6.96 2.11
N TYR A 70 -8.45 -7.28 0.87
CA TYR A 70 -8.51 -6.32 -0.23
C TYR A 70 -9.45 -5.15 0.07
N VAL A 71 -10.69 -5.42 0.48
CA VAL A 71 -11.66 -4.37 0.83
C VAL A 71 -11.18 -3.56 2.03
N LEU A 72 -10.69 -4.25 3.07
CA LEU A 72 -10.20 -3.61 4.29
C LEU A 72 -9.02 -2.67 4.01
N SER A 73 -8.07 -3.10 3.17
CA SER A 73 -6.91 -2.31 2.74
C SER A 73 -7.34 -0.98 2.09
N ARG A 74 -8.33 -1.01 1.20
CA ARG A 74 -8.85 0.18 0.54
C ARG A 74 -9.59 1.11 1.49
N VAL A 75 -10.45 0.55 2.35
CA VAL A 75 -11.22 1.34 3.33
C VAL A 75 -10.28 2.03 4.31
N VAL A 76 -9.30 1.32 4.88
CA VAL A 76 -8.35 1.89 5.83
C VAL A 76 -7.48 2.96 5.17
N THR A 77 -7.00 2.72 3.94
CA THR A 77 -6.17 3.71 3.22
C THR A 77 -6.97 4.97 2.85
N LEU A 78 -8.22 4.80 2.39
CA LEU A 78 -9.10 5.93 2.08
C LEU A 78 -9.43 6.74 3.35
N THR A 79 -9.78 6.06 4.44
CA THR A 79 -10.09 6.70 5.74
C THR A 79 -8.87 7.43 6.27
N ASN A 80 -7.66 6.87 6.13
CA ASN A 80 -6.40 7.52 6.49
C ASN A 80 -6.19 8.82 5.69
N ALA A 81 -6.36 8.78 4.37
CA ALA A 81 -6.22 9.95 3.51
C ALA A 81 -7.27 11.04 3.84
N THR A 82 -8.51 10.65 4.11
CA THR A 82 -9.57 11.57 4.55
C THR A 82 -9.25 12.19 5.90
N ALA A 83 -8.84 11.39 6.89
CA ALA A 83 -8.45 11.89 8.21
C ALA A 83 -7.27 12.87 8.12
N ALA A 84 -6.29 12.57 7.26
CA ALA A 84 -5.15 13.44 7.01
C ALA A 84 -5.58 14.79 6.42
N LEU A 85 -6.46 14.77 5.40
CA LEU A 85 -6.97 16.00 4.82
C LEU A 85 -7.76 16.83 5.84
N ILE A 86 -8.61 16.19 6.66
CA ILE A 86 -9.33 16.84 7.75
C ILE A 86 -8.36 17.48 8.73
N PHE A 87 -7.28 16.79 9.11
CA PHE A 87 -6.27 17.33 10.03
C PHE A 87 -5.64 18.63 9.53
N TYR A 88 -5.37 18.75 8.23
CA TYR A 88 -4.75 19.94 7.65
C TYR A 88 -5.73 21.07 7.28
N THR A 89 -7.03 20.78 7.15
CA THR A 89 -8.02 21.74 6.62
C THR A 89 -9.10 22.13 7.62
N ALA A 90 -9.45 21.26 8.57
CA ALA A 90 -10.48 21.54 9.55
C ALA A 90 -9.96 22.54 10.59
N SER A 91 -10.81 23.51 10.92
CA SER A 91 -10.62 24.39 12.06
C SER A 91 -11.39 23.84 13.27
N HIS A 92 -11.00 24.28 14.47
CA HIS A 92 -11.68 23.97 15.75
C HIS A 92 -11.63 22.50 16.17
N ILE A 93 -10.69 21.73 15.62
CA ILE A 93 -10.45 20.34 16.04
C ILE A 93 -9.34 20.26 17.10
N SER A 94 -9.39 19.20 17.92
CA SER A 94 -8.30 18.89 18.84
C SER A 94 -7.12 18.31 18.07
N CYS A 95 -6.09 19.13 17.78
CA CYS A 95 -4.93 18.74 16.95
C CYS A 95 -4.25 17.44 17.40
N SER A 96 -4.06 17.24 18.70
CA SER A 96 -3.46 16.01 19.23
C SER A 96 -4.32 14.78 18.94
N LYS A 97 -5.63 14.83 19.19
CA LYS A 97 -6.54 13.71 18.91
C LYS A 97 -6.67 13.43 17.41
N ALA A 98 -6.79 14.49 16.61
CA ALA A 98 -6.91 14.36 15.16
C ALA A 98 -5.67 13.72 14.55
N PHE A 99 -4.46 14.15 14.96
CA PHE A 99 -3.24 13.54 14.47
C PHE A 99 -3.06 12.10 14.96
N GLN A 100 -3.46 11.79 16.20
CA GLN A 100 -3.46 10.41 16.68
C GLN A 100 -4.37 9.51 15.83
N ILE A 101 -5.56 9.98 15.43
CA ILE A 101 -6.44 9.21 14.53
C ILE A 101 -5.73 8.93 13.19
N VAL A 102 -5.11 9.95 12.59
CA VAL A 102 -4.33 9.80 11.35
C VAL A 102 -3.21 8.77 11.53
N ALA A 103 -2.46 8.89 12.62
CA ALA A 103 -1.37 7.98 12.94
C ALA A 103 -1.84 6.52 13.11
N TRP A 104 -2.93 6.29 13.83
CA TRP A 104 -3.50 4.96 14.02
C TRP A 104 -3.98 4.36 12.69
N LEU A 105 -4.69 5.13 11.87
CA LEU A 105 -5.15 4.68 10.56
C LEU A 105 -3.97 4.33 9.64
N GLY A 106 -2.90 5.14 9.65
CA GLY A 106 -1.66 4.83 8.93
C GLY A 106 -0.96 3.59 9.46
N ALA A 107 -0.89 3.41 10.78
CA ALA A 107 -0.29 2.24 11.43
C ALA A 107 -1.04 0.94 11.14
N PHE A 108 -2.36 0.98 10.91
CA PHE A 108 -3.12 -0.17 10.41
C PHE A 108 -2.98 -0.35 8.90
N ALA A 109 -2.94 0.73 8.12
CA ALA A 109 -2.84 0.66 6.66
C ALA A 109 -1.57 -0.09 6.23
N ALA A 110 -0.44 0.19 6.88
CA ALA A 110 0.86 -0.41 6.61
C ALA A 110 0.84 -1.97 6.62
N PRO A 111 0.56 -2.66 7.74
CA PRO A 111 0.56 -4.12 7.79
C PRO A 111 -0.56 -4.75 6.96
N ILE A 112 -1.70 -4.07 6.76
CA ILE A 112 -2.80 -4.56 5.92
C ILE A 112 -2.40 -4.53 4.43
N ASN A 113 -1.74 -3.47 3.96
CA ASN A 113 -1.19 -3.40 2.61
C ASN A 113 -0.08 -4.45 2.42
N ALA A 114 0.80 -4.60 3.41
CA ALA A 114 1.84 -5.63 3.42
C ALA A 114 1.25 -7.06 3.40
N LEU A 115 0.09 -7.26 4.03
CA LEU A 115 -0.60 -8.56 4.05
C LEU A 115 -1.08 -8.95 2.63
N LEU A 116 -1.51 -8.01 1.81
CA LEU A 116 -1.85 -8.28 0.40
C LEU A 116 -0.63 -8.81 -0.37
N PHE A 117 0.55 -8.25 -0.11
CA PHE A 117 1.79 -8.74 -0.71
C PHE A 117 2.20 -10.12 -0.17
N LEU A 118 2.00 -10.38 1.12
CA LEU A 118 2.23 -11.71 1.69
C LEU A 118 1.33 -12.76 1.02
N ILE A 119 0.04 -12.47 0.90
CA ILE A 119 -0.92 -13.36 0.20
C ILE A 119 -0.44 -13.66 -1.21
N ARG A 120 0.14 -12.68 -1.92
CA ARG A 120 0.69 -12.91 -3.26
C ARG A 120 1.91 -13.84 -3.23
N VAL A 121 2.87 -13.58 -2.36
CA VAL A 121 4.12 -14.38 -2.28
C VAL A 121 3.83 -15.82 -1.87
N THR A 122 2.88 -16.03 -0.95
CA THR A 122 2.48 -17.38 -0.54
C THR A 122 1.85 -18.18 -1.67
N GLY A 123 1.13 -17.53 -2.60
CA GLY A 123 0.71 -18.17 -3.85
C GLY A 123 1.91 -18.58 -4.68
N VAL A 124 2.80 -17.63 -4.96
CA VAL A 124 3.99 -17.83 -5.81
C VAL A 124 4.90 -18.97 -5.34
N TYR A 125 5.07 -19.11 -4.03
CA TYR A 125 5.92 -20.12 -3.38
C TYR A 125 5.13 -21.21 -2.66
N HIS A 126 3.95 -21.59 -3.18
CA HIS A 126 3.08 -22.59 -2.54
C HIS A 126 3.78 -23.93 -2.24
N ASP A 127 4.77 -24.31 -3.05
CA ASP A 127 5.54 -25.55 -2.89
C ASP A 127 6.55 -25.52 -1.73
N SER A 128 6.99 -24.33 -1.28
CA SER A 128 8.07 -24.19 -0.29
C SER A 128 7.60 -23.59 1.03
N ARG A 129 7.13 -24.46 1.93
CA ARG A 129 6.80 -24.11 3.33
C ARG A 129 7.83 -23.24 4.07
N PRO A 130 9.15 -23.50 4.00
CA PRO A 130 10.12 -22.65 4.70
C PRO A 130 10.14 -21.21 4.15
N ALA A 131 9.94 -21.02 2.84
CA ALA A 131 9.87 -19.67 2.27
C ALA A 131 8.64 -18.92 2.79
N ILE A 132 7.47 -19.57 2.80
CA ILE A 132 6.24 -19.01 3.35
C ILE A 132 6.41 -18.60 4.83
N MET A 133 7.06 -19.43 5.64
CA MET A 133 7.36 -19.09 7.03
C MET A 133 8.22 -17.83 7.15
N VAL A 134 9.29 -17.72 6.36
CA VAL A 134 10.17 -16.54 6.37
C VAL A 134 9.40 -15.27 6.01
N PHE A 135 8.60 -15.29 4.93
CA PHE A 135 7.80 -14.12 4.55
C PHE A 135 6.75 -13.75 5.60
N THR A 136 6.16 -14.75 6.27
CA THR A 136 5.17 -14.50 7.33
C THR A 136 5.83 -13.88 8.56
N ILE A 137 7.03 -14.33 8.95
CA ILE A 137 7.80 -13.73 10.04
C ILE A 137 8.21 -12.29 9.70
N LEU A 138 8.68 -12.04 8.48
CA LEU A 138 8.99 -10.70 8.02
C LEU A 138 7.74 -9.80 8.03
N TRP A 139 6.59 -10.32 7.62
CA TRP A 139 5.34 -9.58 7.72
C TRP A 139 4.95 -9.26 9.17
N LEU A 140 5.09 -10.21 10.11
CA LEU A 140 4.83 -9.97 11.53
C LEU A 140 5.69 -8.83 12.09
N SER A 141 6.92 -8.66 11.60
CA SER A 141 7.78 -7.54 12.01
C SER A 141 7.18 -6.17 11.63
N THR A 142 6.35 -6.08 10.60
CA THR A 142 5.67 -4.83 10.19
C THR A 142 4.62 -4.36 11.21
N LEU A 143 4.17 -5.24 12.12
CA LEU A 143 3.25 -4.89 13.21
C LEU A 143 3.88 -3.95 14.23
N THR A 144 5.21 -3.78 14.22
CA THR A 144 5.90 -2.73 14.98
C THR A 144 5.38 -1.32 14.67
N SER A 145 4.77 -1.11 13.49
CA SER A 145 4.11 0.14 13.13
C SER A 145 2.97 0.54 14.09
N LEU A 146 2.35 -0.41 14.79
CA LEU A 146 1.30 -0.14 15.78
C LEU A 146 1.81 0.59 17.04
N ALA A 147 3.14 0.61 17.26
CA ALA A 147 3.74 1.39 18.33
C ALA A 147 3.94 2.86 17.95
N ALA A 148 4.03 3.19 16.64
CA ALA A 148 4.32 4.53 16.16
C ALA A 148 3.31 5.62 16.61
N PRO A 149 1.98 5.36 16.66
CA PRO A 149 1.00 6.37 17.08
C PRO A 149 1.21 6.95 18.48
N TRP A 150 1.92 6.24 19.36
CA TRP A 150 2.19 6.70 20.72
C TRP A 150 3.18 7.87 20.76
N GLY A 151 4.07 7.99 19.77
CA GLY A 151 5.02 9.10 19.65
C GLY A 151 4.42 10.34 18.96
N PHE A 152 3.32 10.17 18.23
CA PHE A 152 2.81 11.18 17.31
C PHE A 152 1.78 12.13 17.93
N HIS A 153 2.08 13.42 17.84
CA HIS A 153 1.23 14.49 18.36
C HIS A 153 1.06 15.60 17.33
N GLY A 154 -0.04 16.35 17.45
CA GLY A 154 -0.33 17.52 16.63
C GLY A 154 -0.52 18.73 17.54
N ILE A 155 0.01 19.88 17.12
CA ILE A 155 -0.09 21.15 17.86
C ILE A 155 -0.81 22.20 17.02
N LYS A 156 -1.32 23.25 17.69
CA LYS A 156 -1.97 24.37 17.03
C LYS A 156 -0.93 25.31 16.41
N ILE A 157 -1.29 25.92 15.28
CA ILE A 157 -0.49 26.95 14.62
C ILE A 157 -0.78 28.31 15.27
N GLY A 158 0.13 28.80 16.12
CA GLY A 158 0.00 30.11 16.74
C GLY A 158 -1.36 30.33 17.44
N PRO A 159 -2.00 31.51 17.29
CA PRO A 159 -3.34 31.77 17.83
C PRO A 159 -4.47 31.20 16.95
N THR A 160 -4.16 30.49 15.87
CA THR A 160 -5.16 29.98 14.93
C THR A 160 -5.72 28.63 15.39
N SER A 161 -6.84 28.24 14.77
CA SER A 161 -7.52 26.98 15.05
C SER A 161 -7.04 25.81 14.16
N PHE A 162 -5.93 25.97 13.42
CA PHE A 162 -5.36 24.97 12.52
C PHE A 162 -4.24 24.17 13.17
N CYS A 163 -3.94 23.00 12.60
CA CYS A 163 -3.04 22.02 13.19
C CYS A 163 -1.80 21.76 12.33
N ILE A 164 -0.67 21.47 12.98
CA ILE A 164 0.58 21.06 12.34
C ILE A 164 1.13 19.81 13.07
N PRO A 165 1.70 18.82 12.37
CA PRO A 165 2.26 17.65 13.04
C PRO A 165 3.54 18.03 13.79
N THR A 166 3.80 17.37 14.90
CA THR A 166 5.11 17.46 15.56
C THR A 166 6.14 16.60 14.84
N GLY A 167 7.42 16.89 15.03
CA GLY A 167 8.51 16.09 14.48
C GLY A 167 8.48 14.64 14.95
N PHE A 168 9.14 13.79 14.16
CA PHE A 168 9.30 12.37 14.42
C PHE A 168 10.43 12.15 15.42
N GLY A 169 10.21 11.29 16.41
CA GLY A 169 11.22 10.85 17.34
C GLY A 169 12.27 9.95 16.67
N LYS A 170 13.45 9.83 17.29
CA LYS A 170 14.57 9.02 16.76
C LYS A 170 14.21 7.54 16.54
N PHE A 171 13.25 7.01 17.30
CA PHE A 171 12.81 5.61 17.21
C PHE A 171 11.61 5.39 16.30
N ASP A 172 10.94 6.46 15.84
CA ASP A 172 9.73 6.36 15.02
C ASP A 172 10.03 5.86 13.61
N GLY A 173 11.31 5.83 13.23
CA GLY A 173 11.80 5.33 11.95
C GLY A 173 11.83 3.81 11.79
N VAL A 174 11.85 3.04 12.90
CA VAL A 174 12.02 1.58 12.86
C VAL A 174 10.93 0.87 12.05
N PRO A 175 9.63 1.19 12.20
CA PRO A 175 8.58 0.56 11.41
C PRO A 175 8.72 0.81 9.90
N PHE A 176 9.21 2.00 9.51
CA PHE A 176 9.43 2.37 8.11
C PHE A 176 10.58 1.56 7.48
N ILE A 177 11.61 1.23 8.26
CA ILE A 177 12.69 0.34 7.81
C ILE A 177 12.14 -1.07 7.59
N LEU A 178 11.41 -1.61 8.56
CA LEU A 178 10.91 -2.99 8.50
C LEU A 178 9.92 -3.20 7.35
N ILE A 179 9.00 -2.24 7.12
CA ILE A 179 8.09 -2.32 5.97
C ILE A 179 8.83 -2.22 4.64
N THR A 180 9.86 -1.36 4.55
CA THR A 180 10.66 -1.22 3.32
C THR A 180 11.46 -2.48 3.03
N ILE A 181 12.05 -3.11 4.06
CA ILE A 181 12.73 -4.40 3.93
C ILE A 181 11.73 -5.46 3.44
N PHE A 182 10.57 -5.55 4.07
CA PHE A 182 9.53 -6.50 3.68
C PHE A 182 9.12 -6.33 2.21
N ASP A 183 8.74 -5.13 1.80
CA ASP A 183 8.31 -4.82 0.43
C ASP A 183 9.40 -5.12 -0.59
N THR A 184 10.66 -4.81 -0.26
CA THR A 184 11.81 -5.05 -1.14
C THR A 184 12.07 -6.54 -1.31
N VAL A 185 12.09 -7.30 -0.22
CA VAL A 185 12.33 -8.76 -0.25
C VAL A 185 11.20 -9.48 -0.99
N VAL A 186 9.95 -9.08 -0.75
CA VAL A 186 8.76 -9.54 -1.50
C VAL A 186 8.90 -9.23 -2.98
N PHE A 187 9.25 -7.99 -3.33
CA PHE A 187 9.39 -7.57 -4.73
C PHE A 187 10.47 -8.37 -5.45
N ILE A 188 11.65 -8.54 -4.82
CA ILE A 188 12.74 -9.33 -5.36
C ILE A 188 12.29 -10.77 -5.57
N ALA A 189 11.62 -11.38 -4.60
CA ALA A 189 11.15 -12.75 -4.68
C ALA A 189 10.15 -12.95 -5.84
N ILE A 190 9.15 -12.07 -5.95
CA ILE A 190 8.18 -12.10 -7.05
C ILE A 190 8.89 -11.92 -8.40
N THR A 191 9.82 -10.97 -8.48
CA THR A 191 10.57 -10.69 -9.71
C THR A 191 11.41 -11.88 -10.12
N ILE A 192 12.15 -12.50 -9.20
CA ILE A 192 12.94 -13.70 -9.45
C ILE A 192 12.06 -14.84 -9.96
N ARG A 193 10.88 -15.08 -9.35
CA ARG A 193 9.98 -16.13 -9.85
C ARG A 193 9.51 -15.81 -11.26
N VAL A 194 9.05 -14.59 -11.52
CA VAL A 194 8.59 -14.20 -12.86
C VAL A 194 9.70 -14.38 -13.90
N LEU A 195 10.94 -13.99 -13.58
CA LEU A 195 12.10 -14.21 -14.44
C LEU A 195 12.44 -15.69 -14.60
N SER A 196 12.27 -16.52 -13.57
CA SER A 196 12.55 -17.95 -13.64
C SER A 196 11.63 -18.71 -14.59
N ILE A 197 10.40 -18.21 -14.77
CA ILE A 197 9.38 -18.79 -15.66
C ILE A 197 9.60 -18.35 -17.12
N SER A 198 10.34 -17.27 -17.36
CA SER A 198 10.64 -16.84 -18.73
C SER A 198 11.52 -17.87 -19.47
N MET A 199 11.08 -18.32 -20.64
CA MET A 199 11.72 -19.38 -21.47
C MET A 199 13.11 -19.02 -22.03
N VAL A 200 13.75 -17.98 -21.53
CA VAL A 200 15.05 -17.50 -22.02
C VAL A 200 16.17 -18.18 -21.22
N ASN A 201 17.16 -18.77 -21.89
CA ASN A 201 18.19 -19.60 -21.22
C ASN A 201 19.23 -18.81 -20.39
N THR A 202 19.36 -17.49 -20.56
CA THR A 202 20.45 -16.71 -19.93
C THR A 202 19.91 -15.60 -19.03
N TRP A 203 20.41 -15.50 -17.79
CA TRP A 203 20.00 -14.47 -16.81
C TRP A 203 20.08 -13.04 -17.34
N ARG A 204 21.17 -12.67 -18.04
CA ARG A 204 21.30 -11.35 -18.69
C ARG A 204 20.25 -11.11 -19.78
N SER A 205 19.88 -12.16 -20.52
CA SER A 205 18.85 -12.07 -21.56
C SER A 205 17.45 -12.05 -20.96
N ARG A 206 17.21 -12.72 -19.82
CA ARG A 206 15.99 -12.59 -19.01
C ARG A 206 15.79 -11.18 -18.48
N LEU A 207 16.85 -10.57 -17.93
CA LEU A 207 16.81 -9.19 -17.44
C LEU A 207 16.60 -8.18 -18.59
N ARG A 208 17.23 -8.42 -19.75
CA ARG A 208 17.02 -7.60 -20.95
C ARG A 208 15.63 -7.77 -21.54
N ALA A 209 15.06 -8.98 -21.55
CA ALA A 209 13.69 -9.24 -21.97
C ALA A 209 12.68 -8.59 -21.01
N PHE A 210 13.00 -8.56 -19.71
CA PHE A 210 12.20 -7.90 -18.68
C PHE A 210 12.19 -6.37 -18.81
N THR A 211 13.33 -5.76 -19.15
CA THR A 211 13.41 -4.31 -19.38
C THR A 211 12.96 -3.89 -20.78
N SER A 212 13.19 -4.72 -21.80
CA SER A 212 12.88 -4.42 -23.20
C SER A 212 11.50 -4.90 -23.67
N GLY A 213 10.84 -5.81 -22.94
CA GLY A 213 9.55 -6.41 -23.33
C GLY A 213 9.61 -7.36 -24.55
N GLN A 214 10.79 -7.59 -25.13
CA GLN A 214 10.96 -8.44 -26.31
C GLN A 214 10.96 -9.93 -25.92
N GLY A 215 9.97 -10.70 -26.40
CA GLY A 215 9.93 -12.16 -26.28
C GLY A 215 8.70 -12.76 -25.56
N MET A 216 7.73 -11.95 -25.13
CA MET A 216 6.44 -12.41 -24.60
C MET A 216 5.32 -11.88 -25.49
N GLY A 217 4.23 -12.64 -25.69
CA GLY A 217 3.08 -12.21 -26.50
C GLY A 217 2.68 -10.78 -26.16
N LYS A 218 2.48 -9.92 -27.17
CA LYS A 218 2.47 -8.45 -27.04
C LYS A 218 1.59 -7.92 -25.89
N LEU A 219 0.46 -8.58 -25.62
CA LEU A 219 -0.48 -8.19 -24.56
C LEU A 219 -0.02 -8.63 -23.15
N THR A 220 0.39 -9.89 -23.00
CA THR A 220 0.83 -10.46 -21.72
C THR A 220 2.18 -9.90 -21.28
N GLY A 221 3.09 -9.66 -22.24
CA GLY A 221 4.36 -8.99 -22.01
C GLY A 221 4.18 -7.54 -21.53
N ALA A 222 3.30 -6.77 -22.19
CA ALA A 222 3.00 -5.40 -21.79
C ALA A 222 2.37 -5.31 -20.39
N LEU A 223 1.47 -6.24 -20.04
CA LEU A 223 0.82 -6.29 -18.71
C LEU A 223 1.81 -6.67 -17.59
N LEU A 224 2.67 -7.66 -17.81
CA LEU A 224 3.72 -8.05 -16.86
C LEU A 224 4.79 -6.96 -16.69
N GLN A 225 5.20 -6.32 -17.78
CA GLN A 225 6.17 -5.23 -17.78
C GLN A 225 5.60 -4.01 -17.03
N THR A 226 4.33 -3.68 -17.27
CA THR A 226 3.66 -2.58 -16.55
C THR A 226 3.53 -2.91 -15.07
N GLY A 227 3.09 -4.11 -14.69
CA GLY A 227 2.98 -4.49 -13.28
C GLY A 227 4.31 -4.38 -12.53
N GLN A 228 5.38 -4.94 -13.09
CA GLN A 228 6.71 -4.98 -12.46
C GLN A 228 7.41 -3.62 -12.40
N LEU A 229 7.23 -2.77 -13.40
CA LEU A 229 7.77 -1.40 -13.38
C LEU A 229 7.13 -0.57 -12.26
N TYR A 230 5.82 -0.72 -12.03
CA TYR A 230 5.15 -0.08 -10.91
C TYR A 230 5.66 -0.58 -9.55
N TYR A 231 5.97 -1.87 -9.42
CA TYR A 231 6.63 -2.38 -8.21
C TYR A 231 8.00 -1.73 -8.00
N LEU A 232 8.83 -1.64 -9.04
CA LEU A 232 10.15 -1.03 -8.94
C LEU A 232 10.06 0.44 -8.51
N VAL A 233 9.12 1.19 -9.09
CA VAL A 233 8.84 2.58 -8.69
C VAL A 233 8.42 2.64 -7.21
N THR A 234 7.54 1.72 -6.78
CA THR A 234 7.06 1.66 -5.39
C THR A 234 8.21 1.38 -4.42
N VAL A 235 9.10 0.43 -4.74
CA VAL A 235 10.28 0.14 -3.92
C VAL A 235 11.23 1.34 -3.87
N GLY A 236 11.44 2.03 -5.00
CA GLY A 236 12.24 3.26 -5.04
C GLY A 236 11.68 4.36 -4.14
N VAL A 237 10.35 4.57 -4.16
CA VAL A 237 9.65 5.52 -3.29
C VAL A 237 9.74 5.09 -1.82
N ASN A 238 9.63 3.79 -1.50
CA ASN A 238 9.85 3.27 -0.15
C ASN A 238 11.24 3.64 0.39
N PHE A 239 12.29 3.38 -0.39
CA PHE A 239 13.67 3.73 -0.01
C PHE A 239 13.85 5.23 0.18
N ALA A 240 13.35 6.05 -0.76
CA ALA A 240 13.41 7.51 -0.63
C ALA A 240 12.68 7.99 0.64
N SER A 241 11.53 7.39 0.95
CA SER A 241 10.75 7.71 2.16
C SER A 241 11.54 7.42 3.43
N VAL A 242 12.18 6.25 3.51
CA VAL A 242 13.02 5.90 4.67
C VAL A 242 14.20 6.87 4.83
N ILE A 243 14.88 7.23 3.74
CA ILE A 243 16.01 8.16 3.77
C ILE A 243 15.55 9.53 4.28
N ILE A 244 14.42 10.03 3.79
CA ILE A 244 13.85 11.31 4.20
C ILE A 244 13.48 11.30 5.69
N LEU A 245 12.80 10.25 6.15
CA LEU A 245 12.32 10.12 7.53
C LEU A 245 13.47 9.96 8.53
N LEU A 246 14.42 9.05 8.25
CA LEU A 246 15.54 8.78 9.16
C LEU A 246 16.62 9.87 9.11
N GLY A 247 16.84 10.46 7.93
CA GLY A 247 17.80 11.54 7.75
C GLY A 247 17.32 12.85 8.38
N GLY A 248 16.09 12.92 8.89
CA GLY A 248 15.49 14.15 9.38
C GLY A 248 15.41 15.22 8.28
N ILE A 249 15.25 14.79 7.02
CA ILE A 249 15.31 15.69 5.87
C ILE A 249 13.95 16.37 5.76
N GLY A 250 13.96 17.70 5.77
CA GLY A 250 12.77 18.53 5.63
C GLY A 250 11.93 18.64 6.89
N GLU A 251 10.83 19.40 6.79
CA GLU A 251 9.92 19.67 7.89
C GLU A 251 9.00 18.46 8.19
N PRO A 252 8.45 18.34 9.40
CA PRO A 252 7.54 17.25 9.77
C PRO A 252 6.31 17.11 8.84
N ALA A 253 5.84 18.23 8.30
CA ALA A 253 4.77 18.24 7.29
C ALA A 253 5.19 17.50 6.00
N PHE A 254 6.41 17.75 5.51
CA PHE A 254 6.96 17.08 4.34
C PHE A 254 7.13 15.58 4.58
N GLN A 255 7.64 15.20 5.75
CA GLN A 255 7.78 13.80 6.14
C GLN A 255 6.43 13.07 6.18
N THR A 256 5.40 13.70 6.76
CA THR A 256 4.02 13.17 6.77
C THR A 256 3.46 13.04 5.34
N MET A 257 3.69 14.03 4.49
CA MET A 257 3.29 14.00 3.08
C MET A 257 3.90 12.80 2.34
N VAL A 258 5.20 12.58 2.50
CA VAL A 258 5.92 11.44 1.89
C VAL A 258 5.35 10.10 2.37
N THR A 259 5.08 9.96 3.67
CA THR A 259 4.44 8.77 4.22
C THR A 259 3.06 8.52 3.60
N MET A 260 2.24 9.57 3.43
CA MET A 260 0.91 9.45 2.83
C MET A 260 0.97 9.03 1.36
N VAL A 261 1.87 9.62 0.58
CA VAL A 261 2.13 9.22 -0.81
C VAL A 261 2.52 7.74 -0.86
N ASN A 262 3.38 7.31 0.05
CA ASN A 262 3.86 5.95 0.08
C ASN A 262 2.75 4.93 0.38
N ILE A 263 1.94 5.18 1.42
CA ILE A 263 0.80 4.31 1.78
C ILE A 263 -0.19 4.22 0.61
N ALA A 264 -0.52 5.35 -0.02
CA ALA A 264 -1.45 5.38 -1.14
C ALA A 264 -0.90 4.61 -2.36
N LEU A 265 0.39 4.78 -2.66
CA LEU A 265 1.05 4.08 -3.77
C LEU A 265 1.08 2.56 -3.53
N GLN A 266 1.43 2.12 -2.33
CA GLN A 266 1.42 0.70 -1.96
C GLN A 266 0.01 0.11 -2.08
N ASN A 267 -1.02 0.80 -1.58
CA ASN A 267 -2.40 0.36 -1.67
C ASN A 267 -2.85 0.25 -3.14
N ALA A 268 -2.64 1.29 -3.95
CA ALA A 268 -3.03 1.31 -5.35
C ALA A 268 -2.34 0.18 -6.13
N MET A 269 -1.05 -0.03 -5.88
CA MET A 269 -0.27 -1.08 -6.52
C MET A 269 -0.74 -2.48 -6.09
N ALA A 270 -0.89 -2.72 -4.79
CA ALA A 270 -1.39 -3.99 -4.26
C ALA A 270 -2.78 -4.32 -4.81
N CYS A 271 -3.67 -3.32 -4.84
CA CYS A 271 -5.03 -3.47 -5.33
C CYS A 271 -5.07 -3.77 -6.83
N ARG A 272 -4.34 -3.00 -7.65
CA ARG A 272 -4.27 -3.21 -9.10
C ARG A 272 -3.78 -4.61 -9.44
N VAL A 273 -2.71 -5.05 -8.77
CA VAL A 273 -2.14 -6.38 -8.98
C VAL A 273 -3.11 -7.46 -8.56
N PHE A 274 -3.77 -7.29 -7.41
CA PHE A 274 -4.78 -8.23 -6.93
C PHE A 274 -5.94 -8.38 -7.94
N ARG A 275 -6.46 -7.27 -8.48
CA ARG A 275 -7.50 -7.27 -9.52
C ARG A 275 -7.04 -7.96 -10.80
N LEU A 276 -5.86 -7.59 -11.32
CA LEU A 276 -5.31 -8.19 -12.54
C LEU A 276 -5.09 -9.69 -12.40
N LEU A 277 -4.64 -10.14 -11.22
CA LEU A 277 -4.52 -11.54 -10.91
C LEU A 277 -5.91 -12.21 -10.91
N LYS A 278 -6.87 -11.70 -10.14
CA LYS A 278 -8.21 -12.29 -10.04
C LYS A 278 -9.00 -12.26 -11.34
N LEU A 279 -8.82 -11.25 -12.19
CA LEU A 279 -9.53 -11.10 -13.46
C LEU A 279 -8.83 -11.77 -14.64
N GLY A 280 -7.49 -11.85 -14.62
CA GLY A 280 -6.70 -12.61 -15.58
C GLY A 280 -6.92 -14.14 -15.49
N VAL A 281 -7.55 -14.59 -14.41
CA VAL A 281 -8.07 -15.96 -14.21
C VAL A 281 -9.41 -16.17 -14.95
N ILE A 282 -10.05 -15.14 -15.53
CA ILE A 282 -11.30 -15.32 -16.29
C ILE A 282 -11.10 -14.95 -17.75
N HIS A 283 -10.36 -15.78 -18.46
CA HIS A 283 -10.49 -15.89 -19.91
C HIS A 283 -10.35 -17.33 -20.41
N ASP A 284 -11.01 -18.28 -19.73
CA ASP A 284 -11.26 -19.61 -20.27
C ASP A 284 -12.75 -19.78 -20.61
N THR A 285 -13.13 -19.33 -21.79
CA THR A 285 -14.13 -20.05 -22.58
C THR A 285 -13.34 -20.87 -23.59
N PRO A 286 -13.51 -22.21 -23.66
CA PRO A 286 -12.64 -23.05 -24.47
C PRO A 286 -12.99 -22.87 -25.94
N THR A 287 -12.24 -22.03 -26.64
CA THR A 287 -12.07 -22.17 -28.08
C THR A 287 -10.63 -22.52 -28.34
N SER A 288 -10.44 -23.84 -28.49
CA SER A 288 -9.30 -24.50 -29.12
C SER A 288 -8.44 -23.56 -29.96
N PHE A 289 -7.22 -23.30 -29.53
CA PHE A 289 -6.01 -23.43 -30.35
C PHE A 289 -4.82 -23.39 -29.40
N GLY A 290 -3.95 -24.40 -29.53
CA GLY A 290 -2.83 -24.61 -28.62
C GLY A 290 -1.87 -23.42 -28.63
N ASP A 291 -1.68 -22.85 -27.44
CA ASP A 291 -0.47 -22.12 -27.05
C ASP A 291 -0.52 -21.95 -25.52
N THR A 292 0.38 -22.64 -24.82
CA THR A 292 0.51 -22.60 -23.36
C THR A 292 1.05 -21.23 -22.96
N THR A 293 0.14 -20.28 -22.72
CA THR A 293 0.50 -18.92 -22.34
C THR A 293 0.74 -18.78 -20.83
N PRO A 294 1.61 -17.85 -20.38
CA PRO A 294 1.90 -17.59 -18.97
C PRO A 294 0.71 -17.07 -18.13
N VAL A 295 -0.48 -16.95 -18.72
CA VAL A 295 -1.75 -16.59 -18.04
C VAL A 295 -2.39 -17.82 -17.38
N ALA A 296 -2.23 -19.01 -17.97
CA ALA A 296 -2.69 -20.27 -17.39
C ALA A 296 -2.00 -20.57 -16.04
N PHE A 297 -0.76 -20.10 -15.85
CA PHE A 297 -0.03 -20.31 -14.60
C PHE A 297 -0.49 -19.38 -13.46
N ALA A 298 -0.95 -18.15 -13.77
CA ALA A 298 -1.58 -17.29 -12.77
C ALA A 298 -2.95 -17.87 -12.35
N HIS A 299 -3.67 -18.48 -13.30
CA HIS A 299 -4.89 -19.24 -13.06
C HIS A 299 -4.64 -20.44 -12.11
N ASP A 300 -3.63 -21.27 -12.40
CA ASP A 300 -3.27 -22.42 -11.55
C ASP A 300 -2.81 -21.99 -10.15
N LEU A 301 -2.04 -20.91 -10.03
CA LEU A 301 -1.58 -20.37 -8.74
C LEU A 301 -2.74 -19.91 -7.85
N MET A 302 -3.79 -19.31 -8.43
CA MET A 302 -4.96 -18.87 -7.67
C MET A 302 -5.94 -19.99 -7.38
N GLN A 303 -6.08 -20.97 -8.28
CA GLN A 303 -6.81 -22.21 -8.01
C GLN A 303 -6.15 -23.02 -6.89
N LEU A 304 -4.82 -23.13 -6.89
CA LEU A 304 -4.08 -23.75 -5.79
C LEU A 304 -4.26 -22.99 -4.47
N GLN A 305 -4.37 -21.66 -4.49
CA GLN A 305 -4.67 -20.87 -3.28
C GLN A 305 -6.11 -21.06 -2.76
N SER A 306 -7.11 -21.22 -3.64
CA SER A 306 -8.47 -21.57 -3.19
C SER A 306 -8.53 -23.01 -2.66
N TYR A 307 -7.91 -23.96 -3.35
CA TYR A 307 -7.84 -25.36 -2.92
C TYR A 307 -7.08 -25.54 -1.59
N THR A 308 -5.98 -24.81 -1.38
CA THR A 308 -5.22 -24.87 -0.12
C THR A 308 -5.95 -24.19 1.04
N ALA A 309 -6.69 -23.10 0.78
CA ALA A 309 -7.55 -22.47 1.77
C ALA A 309 -8.69 -23.41 2.20
N GLU A 310 -9.39 -24.04 1.25
CA GLU A 310 -10.45 -25.02 1.51
C GLU A 310 -9.90 -26.27 2.22
N ALA A 311 -8.75 -26.79 1.80
CA ALA A 311 -8.09 -27.91 2.47
C ALA A 311 -7.65 -27.58 3.90
N SER A 312 -7.27 -26.33 4.19
CA SER A 312 -6.91 -25.89 5.54
C SER A 312 -8.13 -25.76 6.47
N ILE A 313 -9.28 -25.38 5.90
CA ILE A 313 -10.57 -25.30 6.61
C ILE A 313 -11.08 -26.72 6.89
N ALA A 314 -11.09 -27.60 5.88
CA ALA A 314 -11.48 -29.00 6.03
C ALA A 314 -10.60 -29.75 7.05
N ARG A 315 -9.29 -29.46 7.08
CA ARG A 315 -8.36 -30.05 8.06
C ARG A 315 -8.59 -29.52 9.49
N LYS A 316 -9.00 -28.26 9.66
CA LYS A 316 -9.43 -27.70 10.95
C LYS A 316 -10.77 -28.25 11.42
N GLU A 317 -11.67 -28.58 10.50
CA GLU A 317 -12.98 -29.13 10.81
C GLU A 317 -12.87 -30.61 11.22
N SER A 318 -12.06 -31.40 10.50
CA SER A 318 -11.73 -32.78 10.88
C SER A 318 -11.00 -32.89 12.23
N ALA A 319 -10.14 -31.94 12.58
CA ALA A 319 -9.49 -31.88 13.89
C ALA A 319 -10.46 -31.50 15.04
N ARG A 320 -11.56 -30.81 14.73
CA ARG A 320 -12.59 -30.43 15.71
C ARG A 320 -13.53 -31.59 16.05
N VAL A 321 -13.72 -32.53 15.12
CA VAL A 321 -14.56 -33.74 15.28
C VAL A 321 -13.86 -34.83 16.13
N HIS A 322 -12.55 -34.72 16.35
CA HIS A 322 -11.74 -35.72 17.09
C HIS A 322 -11.40 -35.31 18.53
N ILE A 323 -12.04 -34.28 19.08
CA ILE A 323 -11.95 -33.96 20.52
C ILE A 323 -13.02 -34.81 21.23
N PRO A 324 -12.68 -35.85 22.00
CA PRO A 324 -13.65 -36.56 22.80
C PRO A 324 -14.18 -35.59 23.88
N GLU A 325 -15.50 -35.50 24.00
CA GLU A 325 -16.12 -34.81 25.14
C GLU A 325 -15.69 -35.46 26.46
N PRO A 326 -15.49 -34.65 27.52
CA PRO A 326 -14.93 -35.11 28.80
C PRO A 326 -15.80 -36.10 29.58
#